data_AF-A0A1G5Y4K1-F1
#
_entry.id   AF-A0A1G5Y4K1-F1
#
_cell.length_a   1.000
_cell.length_b   1.000
_cell.length_c   1.000
_cell.angle_alpha   90.00
_cell.angle_beta   90.00
_cell.angle_gamma   90.00
#
_symmetry.space_group_name_H-M   'P 1'
#
loop_
_entity.id
_entity.type
_entity.pdbx_description
1 polymer ?
#
loop_
_entity_poly.entity_id
_entity_poly.type
_entity_poly.pdbx_seq_one_letter_code
_entity_poly.pdbx_strand_id
1 'polypeptide(L)'
;MNTKPQATDYKEIADEAVFQLECGNEFGNWMFSLMTAIRDDHKHSGGLNAAGLAALGVYLSESHLEVSEQSLEVLNTNLSSLGGAA
;
A
#
# COMPACT_ATOMS: atom_id res chain seq x y z
N MET A 1 27.13 7.13 -24.10
CA MET A 1 26.85 5.75 -24.54
C MET A 1 25.42 5.46 -24.12
N ASN A 2 24.53 5.20 -25.09
CA ASN A 2 23.11 4.99 -24.82
C ASN A 2 22.90 3.50 -24.56
N THR A 3 23.07 3.07 -23.32
CA THR A 3 22.80 1.69 -22.91
C THR A 3 21.29 1.52 -22.83
N LYS A 4 20.70 0.87 -23.84
CA LYS A 4 19.30 0.44 -23.76
C LYS A 4 19.13 -0.43 -22.50
N PRO A 5 18.10 -0.18 -21.68
CA PRO A 5 17.76 -1.05 -20.56
C PRO A 5 17.66 -2.52 -20.99
N GLN A 6 18.13 -3.45 -20.16
CA GLN A 6 17.98 -4.88 -20.44
C GLN A 6 16.54 -5.33 -20.15
N ALA A 7 16.09 -6.39 -20.83
CA ALA A 7 14.74 -6.94 -20.63
C ALA A 7 14.49 -7.41 -19.19
N THR A 8 15.54 -7.75 -18.45
CA THR A 8 15.52 -8.06 -17.02
C THR A 8 15.08 -6.86 -16.18
N ASP A 9 15.55 -5.67 -16.51
CA ASP A 9 15.31 -4.45 -15.73
C ASP A 9 13.81 -4.06 -15.78
N TYR A 10 13.16 -4.27 -16.93
CA TYR A 10 11.72 -4.05 -17.06
C TYR A 10 10.87 -5.08 -16.31
N LYS A 11 11.35 -6.33 -16.24
CA LYS A 11 10.65 -7.40 -15.52
C LYS A 11 10.66 -7.13 -14.02
N GLU A 12 11.79 -6.73 -13.46
CA GLU A 12 11.91 -6.41 -12.03
C GLU A 12 10.98 -5.26 -11.64
N ILE A 13 10.90 -4.20 -12.44
CA ILE A 13 9.96 -3.09 -12.21
C ILE A 13 8.50 -3.54 -12.28
N ALA A 14 8.16 -4.39 -13.26
CA ALA A 14 6.80 -4.91 -13.38
C ALA A 14 6.42 -5.82 -12.21
N ASP A 15 7.33 -6.70 -11.78
CA ASP A 15 7.12 -7.60 -10.64
C ASP A 15 6.96 -6.77 -9.33
N GLU A 16 7.76 -5.72 -9.13
CA GLU A 16 7.62 -4.79 -8.01
C GLU A 16 6.27 -4.05 -8.05
N ALA A 17 5.86 -3.54 -9.22
CA ALA A 17 4.57 -2.86 -9.36
C ALA A 17 3.38 -3.79 -9.04
N VAL A 18 3.47 -5.06 -9.45
CA VAL A 18 2.45 -6.07 -9.10
C VAL A 18 2.43 -6.33 -7.60
N PHE A 19 3.58 -6.51 -6.97
CA PHE A 19 3.67 -6.69 -5.52
C PHE A 19 3.02 -5.53 -4.75
N GLN A 20 3.30 -4.28 -5.15
CA GLN A 20 2.70 -3.11 -4.50
C GLN A 20 1.17 -3.05 -4.68
N LEU A 21 0.64 -3.49 -5.83
CA LEU A 21 -0.80 -3.60 -6.04
C LEU A 21 -1.43 -4.69 -5.15
N GLU A 22 -0.73 -5.81 -4.92
CA GLU A 22 -1.16 -6.85 -3.99
C GLU A 22 -1.20 -6.34 -2.55
N CYS A 23 -0.16 -5.61 -2.11
CA CYS A 23 -0.16 -4.94 -0.81
C CYS A 23 -1.33 -3.96 -0.66
N GLY A 24 -1.60 -3.15 -1.69
CA GLY A 24 -2.74 -2.22 -1.70
C GLY A 24 -4.09 -2.93 -1.60
N ASN A 25 -4.25 -4.08 -2.27
CA ASN A 25 -5.45 -4.90 -2.17
C ASN A 25 -5.62 -5.50 -0.76
N GLU A 26 -4.54 -6.02 -0.15
CA GLU A 26 -4.57 -6.54 1.21
C GLU A 26 -4.94 -5.45 2.23
N PHE A 27 -4.32 -4.27 2.13
CA PHE A 27 -4.65 -3.12 2.96
C PHE A 27 -6.13 -2.72 2.82
N GLY A 28 -6.64 -2.65 1.58
CA GLY A 28 -8.05 -2.37 1.32
C GLY A 28 -8.99 -3.37 2.03
N ASN A 29 -8.64 -4.66 2.03
CA ASN A 29 -9.41 -5.69 2.72
C ASN A 29 -9.37 -5.53 4.25
N TRP A 30 -8.23 -5.17 4.82
CA TRP A 30 -8.12 -4.86 6.26
C TRP A 30 -8.97 -3.66 6.65
N MET A 31 -8.91 -2.57 5.88
CA MET A 31 -9.70 -1.36 6.16
C MET A 31 -11.20 -1.61 6.00
N PHE A 32 -11.62 -2.39 5.00
CA PHE A 32 -13.01 -2.80 4.85
C PHE A 32 -13.50 -3.64 6.04
N SER A 33 -12.68 -4.59 6.49
CA SER A 33 -12.98 -5.45 7.64
C SER A 33 -13.09 -4.63 8.94
N LEU A 34 -12.18 -3.66 9.13
CA LEU A 34 -12.19 -2.79 10.29
C LEU A 34 -13.42 -1.87 10.33
N MET A 35 -13.77 -1.25 9.20
CA MET A 35 -14.97 -0.42 9.10
C MET A 35 -16.25 -1.23 9.35
N THR A 36 -16.27 -2.48 8.87
CA THR A 36 -17.34 -3.43 9.17
C THR A 36 -17.40 -3.74 10.67
N ALA A 37 -16.26 -4.00 11.31
CA ALA A 37 -16.20 -4.24 12.75
C ALA A 37 -16.68 -3.02 13.57
N ILE A 38 -16.32 -1.80 13.18
CA ILE A 38 -16.81 -0.57 13.84
C ILE A 38 -18.32 -0.44 13.71
N ARG A 39 -18.87 -0.64 12.50
CA ARG A 39 -20.31 -0.60 12.25
C ARG A 39 -21.03 -1.65 13.11
N ASP A 40 -20.51 -2.87 13.16
CA ASP A 40 -21.14 -3.97 13.87
C ASP A 40 -20.99 -3.80 15.39
N ASP A 41 -19.89 -3.22 15.88
CA ASP A 41 -19.73 -2.82 17.29
C ASP A 41 -20.76 -1.76 17.69
N HIS A 42 -21.04 -0.79 16.82
CA HIS A 42 -22.11 0.18 17.06
C HIS A 42 -23.48 -0.51 17.13
N LYS A 43 -23.75 -1.44 16.20
CA LYS A 43 -25.02 -2.15 16.11
C LYS A 43 -25.29 -3.09 17.29
N HIS A 44 -24.26 -3.77 17.79
CA HIS A 44 -24.41 -4.89 18.73
C HIS A 44 -23.87 -4.60 20.12
N SER A 45 -22.89 -3.71 20.24
CA SER A 45 -22.23 -3.37 21.51
C SER A 45 -22.40 -1.90 21.88
N GLY A 46 -23.18 -1.12 21.12
CA GLY A 46 -23.39 0.31 21.36
C GLY A 46 -22.15 1.18 21.11
N GLY A 47 -21.14 0.66 20.39
CA GLY A 47 -19.94 1.42 20.04
C GLY A 47 -18.86 1.45 21.13
N LEU A 48 -18.93 0.55 22.12
CA LEU A 48 -17.98 0.50 23.23
C LEU A 48 -16.52 0.31 22.79
N ASN A 49 -16.29 -0.35 21.66
CA ASN A 49 -14.95 -0.64 21.14
C ASN A 49 -14.55 0.28 19.98
N ALA A 50 -15.45 1.14 19.50
CA ALA A 50 -15.24 1.98 18.32
C ALA A 50 -13.96 2.84 18.41
N ALA A 51 -13.63 3.36 19.59
CA ALA A 51 -12.40 4.14 19.80
C ALA A 51 -11.12 3.29 19.61
N GLY A 52 -11.09 2.07 20.16
CA GLY A 52 -9.95 1.16 20.01
C GLY A 52 -9.80 0.66 18.57
N LEU A 53 -10.93 0.35 17.91
CA LEU A 53 -10.94 -0.03 16.49
C LEU A 53 -10.48 1.13 15.59
N ALA A 54 -10.91 2.36 15.87
CA ALA A 54 -10.45 3.53 15.15
C ALA A 54 -8.94 3.76 15.33
N ALA A 55 -8.42 3.62 16.56
CA ALA A 55 -6.99 3.73 16.83
C ALA A 55 -6.17 2.67 16.07
N LEU A 56 -6.67 1.42 16.00
CA LEU A 56 -6.07 0.38 15.16
C LEU A 56 -6.06 0.76 13.68
N GLY A 57 -7.15 1.36 13.18
CA GLY A 57 -7.23 1.83 11.80
C GLY A 57 -6.24 2.92 11.46
N VAL A 58 -6.03 3.87 12.37
CA VAL A 58 -5.00 4.91 12.23
C VAL A 58 -3.62 4.26 12.16
N TYR A 59 -3.29 3.38 13.11
CA TYR A 59 -1.99 2.69 13.14
C TYR A 59 -1.70 1.90 11.86
N LEU A 60 -2.67 1.12 11.38
CA LEU A 60 -2.52 0.35 10.13
C LEU A 60 -2.35 1.26 8.92
N SER A 61 -3.08 2.38 8.86
CA SER A 61 -2.99 3.33 7.76
C SER A 61 -1.65 4.07 7.75
N GLU A 62 -1.15 4.51 8.91
CA GLU A 62 0.16 5.15 9.04
C GLU A 62 1.28 4.19 8.61
N SER A 63 1.23 2.95 9.10
CA SER A 63 2.23 1.92 8.75
C SER A 63 2.23 1.61 7.25
N HIS A 64 1.05 1.51 6.63
CA HIS A 64 0.97 1.28 5.19
C HIS A 64 1.43 2.50 4.39
N LEU A 65 1.08 3.72 4.80
CA LEU A 65 1.49 4.94 4.12
C LEU A 65 3.00 5.06 4.06
N GLU A 66 3.70 4.85 5.18
CA GLU A 66 5.17 4.88 5.24
C GLU A 66 5.80 3.91 4.24
N VAL A 67 5.32 2.66 4.22
CA VAL A 67 5.82 1.63 3.29
C VAL A 67 5.50 1.98 1.83
N SER A 68 4.31 2.52 1.57
CA SER A 68 3.88 2.91 0.22
C SER A 68 4.70 4.08 -0.32
N GLU A 69 5.05 5.06 0.52
CA GLU A 69 5.89 6.20 0.13
C GLU A 69 7.31 5.74 -0.22
N GLN A 70 7.92 4.88 0.63
CA GLN A 70 9.23 4.30 0.37
C GLN A 70 9.26 3.47 -0.93
N SER A 71 8.22 2.64 -1.13
CA SER A 71 8.11 1.80 -2.33
C SER A 71 7.93 2.63 -3.60
N LEU A 72 7.17 3.73 -3.52
CA LEU A 72 7.00 4.67 -4.62
C LEU A 72 8.31 5.37 -4.98
N GLU A 73 9.12 5.78 -3.99
CA GLU A 73 10.45 6.36 -4.22
C GLU A 73 11.40 5.38 -4.94
N VAL A 74 11.41 4.12 -4.51
CA VAL A 74 12.20 3.04 -5.15
C VAL A 74 11.75 2.84 -6.59
N LEU A 75 10.44 2.70 -6.83
CA LEU A 75 9.90 2.50 -8.18
C LEU A 75 10.24 3.69 -9.09
N ASN A 76 10.10 4.93 -8.58
CA ASN A 76 10.39 6.14 -9.35
C ASN A 76 11.89 6.27 -9.67
N THR A 77 12.76 5.89 -8.74
CA THR A 77 14.22 5.84 -8.96
C THR A 77 14.58 4.83 -10.03
N ASN A 78 14.00 3.62 -9.97
CA ASN A 78 14.21 2.57 -10.95
C ASN A 78 13.73 3.00 -12.34
N LEU A 79 12.53 3.58 -12.44
CA LEU A 79 11.98 4.11 -13.70
C LEU A 79 12.83 5.23 -14.30
N SER A 80 13.27 6.17 -13.46
CA SER A 80 14.15 7.28 -13.87
C SER A 80 15.49 6.77 -14.40
N SER A 81 16.05 5.71 -13.79
CA SER A 81 17.30 5.11 -14.23
C SER A 81 17.22 4.48 -15.63
N LEU A 82 16.03 4.04 -16.05
CA LEU A 82 15.79 3.44 -17.38
C LEU A 82 15.44 4.47 -18.47
N GLY A 83 15.49 5.76 -18.15
CA GLY A 83 15.17 6.84 -19.08
C GLY A 83 13.69 7.25 -19.09
N GLY A 84 12.91 6.80 -18.11
CA GLY A 84 11.60 7.38 -17.81
C GLY A 84 11.80 8.72 -17.12
N ALA A 85 11.94 9.80 -17.88
CA ALA A 85 11.91 11.15 -17.30
C ALA A 85 10.57 11.35 -16.57
N ALA A 86 10.66 11.81 -15.31
CA ALA A 86 9.52 12.25 -14.50
C ALA A 86 8.75 13.40 -15.16
#